data_AF-A0A0G1V698-F1
#
_entry.id   AF-A0A0G1V698-F1
#
_cell.length_a   1.000
_cell.length_b   1.000
_cell.length_c   1.000
_cell.angle_alpha   90.00
_cell.angle_beta   90.00
_cell.angle_gamma   90.00
#
_symmetry.space_group_name_H-M   'P 1'
#
loop_
_entity.id
_entity.type
_entity.pdbx_description
1 polymer ?
#
loop_
_entity_poly.entity_id
_entity_poly.type
_entity_poly.pdbx_seq_one_letter_code
_entity_poly.pdbx_strand_id
1 'polypeptide(L)'
;MSDKGGIQLLPETRKKIDIRIPGENRLISIGVSLTVFVLAITAGLWWYSSRLQAQIASADEQMTSLEKQRDKKAEQNLITLAKQVDITNQALNKHVYWSTAFSKIESALQNNVQFKSFSAISGEQTLHIRALSDNYATIAKQLASFVADDAIKDVTLDGVSTLTNGKLDFNAKIYFDPVKFLKKP
;
A
#
# COMPACT_ATOMS: atom_id res chain seq x y z
N MET A 1 86.88 -45.96 -38.75
CA MET A 1 87.92 -46.83 -39.32
C MET A 1 87.21 -47.84 -40.18
N SER A 2 87.44 -47.78 -41.49
CA SER A 2 86.79 -48.59 -42.51
C SER A 2 87.67 -49.80 -42.76
N ASP A 3 87.15 -51.00 -42.49
CA ASP A 3 87.85 -52.25 -42.76
C ASP A 3 87.27 -52.93 -44.01
N LYS A 4 88.19 -53.44 -44.82
CA LYS A 4 87.99 -53.94 -46.17
C LYS A 4 87.79 -55.46 -46.15
N GLY A 5 86.96 -55.97 -47.06
CA GLY A 5 87.30 -57.22 -47.75
C GLY A 5 86.81 -58.55 -47.17
N GLY A 6 85.54 -58.64 -46.74
CA GLY A 6 84.85 -59.92 -46.58
C GLY A 6 83.90 -60.17 -47.75
N ILE A 7 84.10 -61.22 -48.54
CA ILE A 7 83.12 -61.67 -49.54
C ILE A 7 81.90 -62.22 -48.79
N GLN A 8 80.83 -61.44 -48.76
CA GLN A 8 79.60 -61.75 -48.05
C GLN A 8 78.68 -62.61 -48.91
N LEU A 9 78.69 -63.93 -48.68
CA LEU A 9 77.95 -64.96 -49.45
C LEU A 9 76.55 -65.28 -48.89
N LEU A 10 75.95 -64.39 -48.10
CA LEU A 10 74.53 -64.48 -47.79
C LEU A 10 73.81 -63.33 -48.48
N PRO A 11 72.72 -63.58 -49.23
CA PRO A 11 71.88 -62.50 -49.70
C PRO A 11 71.33 -61.77 -48.46
N GLU A 12 71.69 -60.50 -48.27
CA GLU A 12 70.92 -59.59 -47.43
C GLU A 12 69.57 -59.35 -48.15
N THR A 13 68.70 -60.35 -48.14
CA THR A 13 67.27 -60.15 -48.37
C THR A 13 66.66 -59.59 -47.09
N ARG A 14 67.16 -58.42 -46.64
CA ARG A 14 66.30 -57.53 -45.88
C ARG A 14 65.29 -56.98 -46.86
N LYS A 15 64.19 -57.70 -47.03
CA LYS A 15 62.94 -57.15 -47.52
C LYS A 15 62.65 -55.97 -46.60
N LYS A 16 63.01 -54.76 -47.02
CA LYS A 16 62.48 -53.54 -46.41
C LYS A 16 60.98 -53.73 -46.50
N ILE A 17 60.36 -53.97 -45.36
CA ILE A 17 58.92 -53.92 -45.24
C ILE A 17 58.62 -52.44 -45.42
N ASP A 18 58.51 -52.04 -46.68
CA ASP A 18 57.91 -50.76 -47.01
C ASP A 18 56.44 -50.95 -46.68
N ILE A 19 56.11 -50.60 -45.43
CA ILE A 19 54.72 -50.51 -45.00
C ILE A 19 54.17 -49.35 -45.83
N ARG A 20 53.70 -49.67 -47.04
CA ARG A 20 52.75 -48.81 -47.73
C ARG A 20 51.53 -48.79 -46.83
N ILE A 21 51.49 -47.82 -45.91
CA ILE A 21 50.30 -47.47 -45.15
C ILE A 21 49.32 -47.01 -46.23
N PRO A 22 48.33 -47.85 -46.61
CA PRO A 22 47.35 -47.42 -47.59
C PRO A 22 46.60 -46.28 -46.92
N GLY A 23 46.61 -45.12 -47.56
CA GLY A 23 45.96 -43.94 -47.02
C GLY A 23 44.46 -44.13 -47.01
N GLU A 24 43.89 -44.59 -45.88
CA GLU A 24 42.44 -44.44 -45.64
C GLU A 24 42.00 -44.51 -44.17
N ASN A 25 42.89 -44.32 -43.19
CA ASN A 25 42.46 -44.15 -41.79
C ASN A 25 41.87 -42.75 -41.52
N ARG A 26 41.74 -41.92 -42.55
CA ARG A 26 41.18 -40.55 -42.45
C ARG A 26 39.77 -40.59 -41.89
N LEU A 27 38.91 -41.47 -42.39
CA LEU A 27 37.53 -41.59 -41.91
C LEU A 27 37.45 -42.05 -40.44
N ILE A 28 38.31 -42.99 -40.02
CA ILE A 28 38.37 -43.44 -38.63
C ILE A 28 38.88 -42.32 -37.71
N SER A 29 39.94 -41.61 -38.10
CA SER A 29 40.46 -40.48 -37.32
C SER A 29 39.45 -39.33 -37.20
N ILE A 30 38.69 -39.05 -38.26
CA ILE A 30 37.60 -38.06 -38.25
C ILE A 30 36.47 -38.53 -37.35
N GLY A 31 36.08 -39.81 -37.41
CA GLY A 31 35.05 -40.39 -36.53
C GLY A 31 35.43 -40.35 -35.06
N VAL A 32 36.68 -40.68 -34.72
CA VAL A 32 37.20 -40.59 -33.34
C VAL A 32 37.24 -39.14 -32.88
N SER A 33 37.72 -38.22 -33.73
CA SER A 33 37.75 -36.78 -33.41
C SER A 33 36.35 -36.22 -33.17
N LEU A 34 35.37 -36.61 -34.00
CA LEU A 34 33.98 -36.20 -33.85
C LEU A 34 33.37 -36.76 -32.56
N THR A 35 33.67 -38.01 -32.23
CA THR A 35 33.19 -38.65 -30.99
C THR A 35 33.75 -37.95 -29.76
N VAL A 36 35.06 -37.66 -29.74
CA VAL A 36 35.70 -36.91 -28.64
C VAL A 36 35.12 -35.50 -28.53
N PHE A 37 34.85 -34.84 -29.66
CA PHE A 37 34.23 -33.52 -29.68
C PHE A 37 32.81 -33.53 -29.09
N VAL A 38 31.98 -34.51 -29.46
CA VAL A 38 30.63 -34.67 -28.90
C VAL A 38 30.69 -34.96 -27.41
N LEU A 39 31.60 -35.84 -26.97
CA LEU A 39 31.81 -36.14 -25.55
C LEU A 39 32.27 -34.92 -24.75
N ALA A 40 33.13 -34.08 -25.32
CA ALA A 40 33.56 -32.84 -24.69
C ALA A 40 32.38 -31.85 -24.52
N ILE A 41 31.52 -31.74 -25.53
CA ILE A 41 30.31 -30.89 -25.46
C ILE A 41 29.34 -31.42 -24.40
N THR A 42 29.05 -32.72 -24.38
CA THR A 42 28.10 -33.29 -23.41
C THR A 42 28.61 -33.17 -21.98
N ALA A 43 29.91 -33.41 -21.75
CA ALA A 43 30.52 -33.20 -20.44
C ALA A 43 30.50 -31.72 -20.01
N GLY A 44 30.77 -30.79 -20.94
CA GLY A 44 30.69 -29.35 -20.70
C GLY A 44 29.27 -28.90 -20.34
N LEU A 45 28.26 -29.39 -21.07
CA LEU A 45 26.85 -29.11 -20.80
C LEU A 45 26.41 -29.66 -19.45
N TRP A 46 26.82 -30.88 -19.10
CA TRP A 46 26.50 -31.50 -17.81
C TRP A 46 27.12 -30.75 -16.63
N TRP A 47 28.37 -30.32 -16.76
CA TRP A 47 29.01 -29.47 -15.74
C TRP A 47 28.29 -28.13 -15.61
N TYR A 48 27.97 -27.48 -16.74
CA TYR A 48 27.25 -26.21 -16.71
C TYR A 48 25.88 -26.33 -16.06
N SER A 49 25.10 -27.36 -16.41
CA SER A 49 23.78 -27.61 -15.79
C SER A 49 23.91 -27.87 -14.29
N SER A 50 24.92 -28.63 -13.86
CA SER A 50 25.17 -28.90 -12.44
C SER A 50 25.51 -27.62 -11.67
N ARG A 51 26.34 -26.74 -12.24
CA ARG A 51 26.63 -25.42 -11.64
C ARG A 51 25.40 -24.52 -11.56
N LEU A 52 24.54 -24.55 -12.58
CA LEU A 52 23.33 -23.73 -12.60
C LEU A 52 22.34 -24.22 -11.53
N GLN A 53 22.22 -25.53 -11.37
CA GLN A 53 21.37 -26.13 -10.35
C GLN A 53 21.88 -25.85 -8.92
N ALA A 54 23.21 -25.87 -8.72
CA ALA A 54 23.81 -25.48 -7.44
C ALA A 54 23.57 -24.00 -7.11
N GLN A 55 23.61 -23.10 -8.11
CA GLN A 55 23.31 -21.69 -7.91
C GLN A 55 21.84 -21.48 -7.52
N ILE A 56 20.91 -22.14 -8.20
CA ILE A 56 19.48 -22.09 -7.86
C ILE A 56 19.26 -22.58 -6.42
N ALA A 57 19.84 -23.72 -6.06
CA ALA A 57 19.73 -24.25 -4.69
C ALA A 57 20.28 -23.27 -3.64
N SER A 58 21.40 -22.62 -3.92
CA SER A 58 21.98 -21.61 -3.02
C SER A 58 21.12 -20.35 -2.90
N ALA A 59 20.45 -19.94 -3.98
CA ALA A 59 19.55 -18.79 -3.98
C ALA A 59 18.26 -19.11 -3.21
N ASP A 60 17.70 -20.30 -3.38
CA ASP A 60 16.54 -20.78 -2.62
C ASP A 60 16.85 -20.89 -1.12
N GLU A 61 18.05 -21.35 -0.77
CA GLU A 61 18.51 -21.41 0.62
C GLU A 61 18.65 -20.01 1.22
N GLN A 62 19.21 -19.05 0.47
CA GLN A 62 19.28 -17.65 0.89
C GLN A 62 17.88 -17.06 1.08
N MET A 63 16.95 -17.26 0.15
CA MET A 63 15.56 -16.82 0.27
C MET A 63 14.90 -17.43 1.51
N THR A 64 15.06 -18.73 1.73
CA THR A 64 14.52 -19.42 2.90
C THR A 64 15.12 -18.90 4.21
N SER A 65 16.41 -18.57 4.22
CA SER A 65 17.07 -17.99 5.40
C SER A 65 16.55 -16.59 5.71
N LEU A 66 16.32 -15.75 4.69
CA LEU A 66 15.74 -14.43 4.82
C LEU A 66 14.28 -14.50 5.27
N GLU A 67 13.51 -15.48 4.77
CA GLU A 67 12.15 -15.73 5.24
C GLU A 67 12.09 -16.19 6.69
N LYS A 68 13.07 -16.99 7.15
CA LYS A 68 13.18 -17.39 8.56
C LYS A 68 13.56 -16.23 9.48
N GLN A 69 14.31 -15.25 8.97
CA GLN A 69 14.65 -14.03 9.71
C GLN A 69 13.49 -13.03 9.75
N ARG A 70 12.53 -13.10 8.82
CA ARG A 70 11.31 -12.29 8.86
C ARG A 70 10.30 -12.85 9.85
N ASP A 71 10.01 -12.07 10.88
CA ASP A 71 8.83 -12.30 11.69
C ASP A 71 7.57 -11.79 10.94
N LYS A 72 6.97 -12.69 10.14
CA LYS A 72 5.73 -12.42 9.39
C LYS A 72 4.60 -11.92 10.29
N LYS A 73 4.61 -12.28 11.58
CA LYS A 73 3.60 -11.83 12.56
C LYS A 73 3.84 -10.38 12.97
N ALA A 74 5.10 -10.00 13.23
CA ALA A 74 5.45 -8.62 13.54
C ALA A 74 5.14 -7.67 12.37
N GLU A 75 5.43 -8.08 11.13
CA GLU A 75 5.14 -7.28 9.94
C GLU A 75 3.63 -7.08 9.71
N GLN A 76 2.84 -8.14 9.87
CA GLN A 76 1.38 -8.04 9.77
C GLN A 76 0.80 -7.15 10.87
N ASN A 77 1.36 -7.21 12.09
CA ASN A 77 0.98 -6.34 13.18
C ASN A 77 1.32 -4.87 12.89
N LEU A 78 2.48 -4.58 12.28
CA LEU A 78 2.86 -3.22 11.88
C LEU A 78 1.91 -2.66 10.81
N ILE A 79 1.55 -3.47 9.81
CA ILE A 79 0.56 -3.07 8.79
C ILE A 79 -0.80 -2.78 9.43
N THR A 80 -1.21 -3.61 10.38
CA THR A 80 -2.49 -3.43 11.09
C THR A 80 -2.46 -2.19 11.96
N LEU A 81 -1.37 -1.95 12.68
CA LEU A 81 -1.17 -0.77 13.51
C LEU A 81 -1.18 0.51 12.66
N ALA A 82 -0.48 0.52 11.52
CA ALA A 82 -0.49 1.65 10.60
C ALA A 82 -1.91 1.99 10.11
N LYS A 83 -2.71 0.97 9.76
CA LYS A 83 -4.12 1.16 9.40
C LYS A 83 -4.95 1.69 10.56
N GLN A 84 -4.76 1.17 11.77
CA GLN A 84 -5.47 1.66 12.95
C GLN A 84 -5.16 3.13 13.24
N VAL A 85 -3.88 3.51 13.19
CA VAL A 85 -3.44 4.90 13.38
C VAL A 85 -4.04 5.83 12.32
N ASP A 86 -4.07 5.41 11.05
CA ASP A 86 -4.67 6.20 9.98
C ASP A 86 -6.18 6.41 10.20
N ILE A 87 -6.92 5.35 10.52
CA ILE A 87 -8.36 5.44 10.83
C ILE A 87 -8.61 6.35 12.04
N THR A 88 -7.81 6.20 13.10
CA THR A 88 -7.92 7.05 14.29
C THR A 88 -7.62 8.51 13.96
N ASN A 89 -6.60 8.81 13.16
CA ASN A 89 -6.30 10.16 12.72
C ASN A 89 -7.40 10.76 11.86
N GLN A 90 -8.02 9.99 10.97
CA GLN A 90 -9.17 10.45 10.19
C GLN A 90 -10.38 10.75 11.07
N ALA A 91 -10.65 9.92 12.08
CA ALA A 91 -11.72 10.16 13.05
C ALA A 91 -11.44 11.38 13.92
N LEU A 92 -10.20 11.56 14.37
CA LEU A 92 -9.78 12.66 15.22
C LEU A 92 -9.74 14.00 14.46
N ASN A 93 -9.32 14.00 13.20
CA ASN A 93 -9.37 15.20 12.34
C ASN A 93 -10.79 15.63 11.98
N LYS A 94 -11.75 14.68 12.00
CA LYS A 94 -13.18 14.97 11.89
C LYS A 94 -13.84 15.30 13.23
N HIS A 95 -13.08 15.38 14.32
CA HIS A 95 -13.64 15.71 15.63
C HIS A 95 -14.09 17.18 15.66
N VAL A 96 -15.39 17.36 15.42
CA VAL A 96 -16.07 18.65 15.45
C VAL A 96 -16.05 19.22 16.88
N TYR A 97 -15.55 20.45 17.05
CA TYR A 97 -15.53 21.13 18.35
C TYR A 97 -16.89 21.75 18.67
N TRP A 98 -17.86 20.91 19.03
CA TRP A 98 -19.18 21.35 19.49
C TRP A 98 -19.12 22.30 20.69
N SER A 99 -18.08 22.23 21.51
CA SER A 99 -17.88 23.17 22.62
C SER A 99 -17.81 24.65 22.17
N THR A 100 -17.19 24.92 21.01
CA THR A 100 -17.10 26.28 20.46
C THR A 100 -18.46 26.74 19.93
N ALA A 101 -19.19 25.84 19.27
CA ALA A 101 -20.56 26.09 18.83
C ALA A 101 -21.51 26.37 20.00
N PHE A 102 -21.45 25.58 21.07
CA PHE A 102 -22.29 25.80 22.26
C PHE A 102 -22.00 27.15 22.92
N SER A 103 -20.73 27.54 23.04
CA SER A 103 -20.37 28.85 23.58
C SER A 103 -20.92 30.01 22.74
N LYS A 104 -20.90 29.89 21.40
CA LYS A 104 -21.51 30.87 20.49
C LYS A 104 -23.03 30.94 20.67
N ILE A 105 -23.72 29.79 20.69
CA ILE A 105 -25.18 29.74 20.89
C ILE A 105 -25.56 30.34 22.25
N GLU A 106 -24.80 30.03 23.31
CA GLU A 106 -25.02 30.57 24.65
C GLU A 106 -24.85 32.10 24.68
N SER A 107 -23.84 32.63 24.00
CA SER A 107 -23.62 34.09 23.91
C SER A 107 -24.72 34.82 23.13
N ALA A 108 -25.38 34.14 22.18
CA ALA A 108 -26.46 34.69 21.37
C ALA A 108 -27.86 34.44 21.96
N LEU A 109 -27.94 33.77 23.13
CA LEU A 109 -29.19 33.43 23.78
C LEU A 109 -29.79 34.63 24.51
N GLN A 110 -31.08 34.89 24.29
CA GLN A 110 -31.82 35.87 25.09
C GLN A 110 -32.33 35.27 26.39
N ASN A 111 -32.26 36.07 27.47
CA ASN A 111 -32.65 35.69 28.83
C ASN A 111 -34.08 35.13 28.96
N ASN A 112 -34.96 35.41 27.99
CA ASN A 112 -36.38 35.03 28.01
C ASN A 112 -36.72 33.84 27.09
N VAL A 113 -35.71 33.10 26.60
CA VAL A 113 -35.88 31.92 25.75
C VAL A 113 -35.38 30.68 26.49
N GLN A 114 -36.20 29.63 26.57
CA GLN A 114 -35.82 28.36 27.20
C GLN A 114 -35.74 27.25 26.15
N PHE A 115 -34.55 26.68 25.91
CA PHE A 115 -34.43 25.55 24.99
C PHE A 115 -35.02 24.27 25.59
N LYS A 116 -35.84 23.57 24.80
CA LYS A 116 -36.34 22.22 25.12
C LYS A 116 -35.47 21.15 24.49
N SER A 117 -35.07 21.35 23.24
CA SER A 117 -34.26 20.39 22.50
C SER A 117 -33.50 21.08 21.40
N PHE A 118 -32.25 20.66 21.19
CA PHE A 118 -31.47 21.01 20.03
C PHE A 118 -31.07 19.72 19.32
N SER A 119 -31.01 19.74 17.99
CA SER A 119 -30.53 18.63 17.16
C SER A 119 -29.69 19.21 16.05
N ALA A 120 -28.47 18.73 15.91
CA ALA A 120 -27.53 19.24 14.93
C ALA A 120 -27.13 18.13 13.96
N ILE A 121 -27.32 18.37 12.66
CA ILE A 121 -27.01 17.42 11.61
C ILE A 121 -25.78 17.94 10.89
N SER A 122 -24.59 17.46 11.27
CA SER A 122 -23.32 17.91 10.70
C SER A 122 -23.22 17.67 9.19
N GLY A 123 -23.94 16.67 8.64
CA GLY A 123 -23.96 16.39 7.20
C GLY A 123 -24.74 17.42 6.38
N GLU A 124 -25.73 18.07 6.98
CA GLU A 124 -26.61 19.06 6.34
C GLU A 124 -26.27 20.50 6.73
N GLN A 125 -25.33 20.69 7.67
CA GLN A 125 -24.99 22.00 8.23
C GLN A 125 -26.19 22.73 8.84
N THR A 126 -27.14 21.94 9.35
CA THR A 126 -28.41 22.40 9.93
C THR A 126 -28.43 22.15 11.43
N LEU A 127 -28.92 23.14 12.17
CA LEU A 127 -29.19 23.08 13.59
C LEU A 127 -30.69 23.32 13.79
N HIS A 128 -31.39 22.31 14.27
CA HIS A 128 -32.78 22.40 14.67
C HIS A 128 -32.87 22.75 16.15
N ILE A 129 -33.63 23.79 16.46
CA ILE A 129 -33.82 24.29 17.80
C ILE A 129 -35.30 24.31 18.10
N ARG A 130 -35.68 23.74 19.24
CA ARG A 130 -37.01 23.89 19.85
C ARG A 130 -36.87 24.68 21.14
N ALA A 131 -37.55 25.80 21.23
CA ALA A 131 -37.49 26.66 22.41
C ALA A 131 -38.85 27.22 22.80
N LEU A 132 -38.95 27.61 24.08
CA LEU A 132 -40.08 28.31 24.65
C LEU A 132 -39.78 29.80 24.75
N SER A 133 -40.78 30.63 24.44
CA SER A 133 -40.75 32.07 24.61
C SER A 133 -42.06 32.55 25.22
N ASP A 134 -42.01 33.65 25.96
CA ASP A 134 -43.20 34.27 26.55
C ASP A 134 -43.97 35.14 25.53
N ASN A 135 -43.32 35.62 24.46
CA ASN A 135 -43.97 36.43 23.42
C ASN A 135 -43.31 36.30 22.03
N TYR A 136 -44.06 36.65 20.98
CA TYR A 136 -43.58 36.64 19.59
C TYR A 136 -42.43 37.62 19.36
N ALA A 137 -42.41 38.74 20.11
CA ALA A 137 -41.33 39.73 20.01
C ALA A 137 -39.97 39.16 20.43
N THR A 138 -39.93 38.33 21.47
CA THR A 138 -38.71 37.65 21.94
C THR A 138 -38.27 36.57 20.94
N ILE A 139 -39.21 35.89 20.29
CA ILE A 139 -38.87 34.96 19.19
C ILE A 139 -38.19 35.73 18.05
N ALA A 140 -38.78 36.83 17.60
CA ALA A 140 -38.20 37.65 16.53
C ALA A 140 -36.82 38.19 16.90
N LYS A 141 -36.65 38.67 18.13
CA LYS A 141 -35.36 39.16 18.63
C LYS A 141 -34.32 38.04 18.74
N GLN A 142 -34.71 36.82 19.10
CA GLN A 142 -33.81 35.65 19.14
C GLN A 142 -33.38 35.21 17.74
N LEU A 143 -34.29 35.22 16.76
CA LEU A 143 -33.93 34.93 15.37
C LEU A 143 -33.00 36.02 14.82
N ALA A 144 -33.25 37.29 15.15
CA ALA A 144 -32.38 38.40 14.76
C ALA A 144 -30.97 38.30 15.37
N SER A 145 -30.83 37.86 16.62
CA SER A 145 -29.50 37.65 17.23
C SER A 145 -28.72 36.54 16.55
N PHE A 146 -29.40 35.50 16.07
CA PHE A 146 -28.78 34.45 15.27
C PHE A 146 -28.37 34.92 13.87
N VAL A 147 -29.21 35.70 13.19
CA VAL A 147 -28.85 36.27 11.86
C VAL A 147 -27.69 37.27 11.95
N ALA A 148 -27.50 37.91 13.11
CA ALA A 148 -26.42 38.88 13.32
C ALA A 148 -25.02 38.25 13.48
N ASP A 149 -24.90 36.92 13.68
CA ASP A 149 -23.61 36.25 13.78
C ASP A 149 -23.09 35.84 12.38
N ASP A 150 -21.87 36.26 12.04
CA ASP A 150 -21.17 35.90 10.79
C ASP A 150 -20.98 34.38 10.57
N ALA A 151 -21.18 33.58 11.62
CA ALA A 151 -21.13 32.12 11.54
C ALA A 151 -22.45 31.48 11.07
N ILE A 152 -23.55 32.24 11.02
CA ILE A 152 -24.88 31.79 10.63
C ILE A 152 -25.20 32.32 9.23
N LYS A 153 -25.58 31.42 8.32
CA LYS A 153 -25.92 31.75 6.93
C LYS A 153 -27.37 32.14 6.77
N ASP A 154 -28.26 31.38 7.42
CA ASP A 154 -29.70 31.58 7.32
C ASP A 154 -30.42 31.00 8.53
N VAL A 155 -31.62 31.51 8.81
CA VAL A 155 -32.48 31.08 9.90
C VAL A 155 -33.93 31.00 9.40
N THR A 156 -34.50 29.82 9.43
CA THR A 156 -35.90 29.57 9.06
C THR A 156 -36.73 29.19 10.28
N LEU A 157 -37.89 29.81 10.43
CA LEU A 157 -38.87 29.46 11.47
C LEU A 157 -39.84 28.41 10.89
N ASP A 158 -39.77 27.18 11.40
CA ASP A 158 -40.60 26.07 10.90
C ASP A 158 -42.04 26.15 11.44
N GLY A 159 -42.23 26.72 12.64
CA GLY A 159 -43.56 26.93 13.22
C GLY A 159 -43.56 27.39 14.67
N VAL A 160 -44.67 27.98 15.09
CA VAL A 160 -44.94 28.40 16.48
C VAL A 160 -46.25 27.79 16.95
N SER A 161 -46.24 27.15 18.11
CA SER A 161 -47.40 26.53 18.76
C SER A 161 -47.63 27.18 20.13
N THR A 162 -48.88 27.48 20.45
CA THR A 162 -49.25 27.98 21.77
C THR A 162 -49.44 26.81 22.74
N LEU A 163 -48.78 26.86 23.89
CA LEU A 163 -48.97 25.88 24.96
C LEU A 163 -50.11 26.32 25.88
N THR A 164 -50.72 25.35 26.54
CA THR A 164 -51.81 25.56 27.53
C THR A 164 -51.40 26.41 28.73
N ASN A 165 -50.10 26.63 28.93
CA ASN A 165 -49.55 27.49 29.98
C ASN A 165 -49.32 28.95 29.55
N GLY A 166 -49.78 29.33 28.35
CA GLY A 166 -49.62 30.69 27.81
C GLY A 166 -48.25 30.97 27.19
N LYS A 167 -47.32 30.00 27.18
CA LYS A 167 -46.02 30.13 26.51
C LYS A 167 -46.10 29.71 25.05
N LEU A 168 -45.21 30.26 24.22
CA LEU A 168 -45.05 29.92 22.82
C LEU A 168 -43.93 28.90 22.67
N ASP A 169 -44.22 27.75 22.08
CA ASP A 169 -43.23 26.77 21.62
C ASP A 169 -42.88 27.09 20.17
N PHE A 170 -41.62 27.29 19.83
CA PHE A 170 -41.20 27.54 18.46
C PHE A 170 -40.09 26.59 18.03
N ASN A 171 -40.18 26.17 16.78
CA ASN A 171 -39.17 25.40 16.09
C ASN A 171 -38.48 26.29 15.05
N ALA A 172 -37.15 26.41 15.16
CA ALA A 172 -36.33 27.10 14.18
C ALA A 172 -35.26 26.16 13.64
N LYS A 173 -34.94 26.31 12.36
CA LYS A 173 -33.82 25.66 11.69
C LYS A 173 -32.80 26.74 11.33
N ILE A 174 -31.56 26.52 11.74
CA ILE A 174 -30.44 27.43 11.51
C ILE A 174 -29.46 26.73 10.57
N TYR A 175 -29.09 27.42 9.49
CA TYR A 175 -28.03 27.01 8.58
C TYR A 175 -26.75 27.72 8.98
N PHE A 176 -25.69 26.96 9.30
CA PHE A 176 -24.43 27.52 9.81
C PHE A 176 -23.25 27.17 8.90
N ASP A 177 -22.21 28.00 8.91
CA ASP A 177 -20.96 27.66 8.21
C ASP A 177 -20.08 26.78 9.11
N PRO A 178 -19.78 25.52 8.74
CA PRO A 178 -18.99 24.63 9.60
C PRO A 178 -17.57 25.16 9.86
N VAL A 179 -16.99 25.96 8.96
CA VAL A 179 -15.62 26.48 9.14
C VAL A 179 -15.59 27.59 10.20
N LYS A 180 -16.62 28.43 10.26
CA LYS A 180 -16.70 29.54 11.24
C LYS A 180 -17.39 29.16 12.54
N PHE A 181 -18.27 28.15 12.50
CA PHE A 181 -19.10 27.74 13.63
C PHE A 181 -18.45 26.64 14.48
N LEU A 182 -17.68 25.74 13.86
CA LEU A 182 -17.13 24.54 14.50
C LEU A 182 -15.60 24.54 14.66
N LYS A 183 -14.91 25.52 14.09
CA LYS A 183 -13.46 25.64 14.16
C LYS A 183 -13.07 26.70 15.18
N LYS A 184 -12.13 26.35 16.07
CA LYS A 184 -11.52 27.27 17.02
C LYS A 184 -10.79 28.39 16.25
N PRO A 185 -10.84 29.66 16.69
CA PRO A 185 -9.97 30.71 16.15
C PRO A 185 -8.49 30.34 16.26
#